data_AF-A0A813THA4-F1
#
_entry.id   AF-A0A813THA4-F1
#
_cell.length_a   1.000
_cell.length_b   1.000
_cell.length_c   1.000
_cell.angle_alpha   90.00
_cell.angle_beta   90.00
_cell.angle_gamma   90.00
#
_symmetry.space_group_name_H-M   'P 1'
#
loop_
_entity.id
_entity.type
_entity.pdbx_description
1 polymer ?
#
loop_
_entity_poly.entity_id
_entity_poly.type
_entity_poly.pdbx_seq_one_letter_code
_entity_poly.pdbx_strand_id
1 'polypeptide(L)'
;MATAQYSALFPHVAPRCRELLHILVHGAANLPNIGNRLPQYYVTAQSHTTVAGEDNVETINATNYVEGISPQWNEMIYVDISEDKSQSEGVIFFIIDEVSKKKIVEYHLLWRWLAPFYEYHLNLQKTLPQTSQTTCLYVSIMKKQSSLSKENIRYFGLEALLNGFDVPITNSQSSYVIARIVPDYKSYRHSYRQNKECHKNFAIFDKIDFIFIHRQTYLLDQRNESHGIKFKVVEDPSEQDFILPEFSDDGYPQLSLASKRSKRPIWKHDFFFSHDNEKDNMFTNPNSALVFEFYPLQNIGNNTRWRIAGLLGWTTILLDTRLLNALSSSAAREGMRTEGLMINSEGDLAPETAKYLTAEVVLRLVTERHPTKNLLSSSGNNLPVLPSYYNQGIQQNGTEPVYIQVPMSQKNFLPAIKSPTLPPPVARSPIQAAQPTFLPPQLYQPPQYDFVQSAPQAPAVDVSS
;
A
#
# COMPACT_ATOMS: atom_id res chain seq x y z
N MET A 1 -16.11 -19.91 0.54
CA MET A 1 -16.39 -19.25 1.84
C MET A 1 -16.14 -17.77 1.65
N ALA A 2 -17.04 -16.94 2.17
CA ALA A 2 -17.03 -15.50 1.96
C ALA A 2 -15.71 -14.91 2.48
N THR A 3 -14.90 -14.32 1.58
CA THR A 3 -14.09 -13.16 1.92
C THR A 3 -15.07 -12.10 2.39
N ALA A 4 -15.42 -12.16 3.68
CA ALA A 4 -16.01 -11.04 4.36
C ALA A 4 -15.08 -9.88 4.08
N GLN A 5 -15.62 -8.92 3.35
CA GLN A 5 -15.08 -7.63 3.07
C GLN A 5 -14.91 -6.94 4.44
N TYR A 6 -13.90 -7.34 5.21
CA TYR A 6 -13.41 -6.63 6.38
C TYR A 6 -12.70 -5.37 5.87
N SER A 7 -13.50 -4.52 5.22
CA SER A 7 -13.38 -3.07 5.16
C SER A 7 -13.74 -2.47 6.53
N ALA A 8 -13.38 -3.16 7.61
CA ALA A 8 -13.37 -2.58 8.94
C ALA A 8 -12.20 -1.58 8.92
N LEU A 9 -12.56 -0.33 8.65
CA LEU A 9 -11.86 0.90 9.04
C LEU A 9 -10.63 0.60 9.89
N PHE A 10 -9.46 0.44 9.26
CA PHE A 10 -8.25 0.15 10.02
C PHE A 10 -7.97 1.35 10.93
N PRO A 11 -8.02 1.19 12.26
CA PRO A 11 -7.70 2.28 13.15
C PRO A 11 -6.20 2.60 12.98
N HIS A 12 -5.84 3.89 13.11
CA HIS A 12 -4.43 4.29 13.06
C HIS A 12 -3.65 3.69 14.23
N VAL A 13 -4.32 3.54 15.37
CA VAL A 13 -3.81 2.94 16.61
C VAL A 13 -4.48 1.59 16.87
N ALA A 14 -3.80 0.74 17.63
CA ALA A 14 -4.40 -0.50 18.12
C ALA A 14 -5.56 -0.21 19.10
N PRO A 15 -6.46 -1.17 19.34
CA PRO A 15 -7.42 -1.07 20.44
C PRO A 15 -6.74 -0.78 21.78
N ARG A 16 -7.47 -0.19 22.73
CA ARG A 16 -6.92 0.11 24.06
C ARG A 16 -6.35 -1.14 24.72
N CYS A 17 -5.19 -0.99 25.36
CA CYS A 17 -4.44 -2.06 26.04
C CYS A 17 -3.98 -3.20 25.13
N ARG A 18 -3.98 -3.00 23.80
CA ARG A 18 -3.47 -3.97 22.84
C ARG A 18 -2.40 -3.33 21.97
N GLU A 19 -1.53 -4.17 21.43
CA GLU A 19 -0.68 -3.82 20.30
C GLU A 19 -1.11 -4.66 19.10
N LEU A 20 -1.05 -4.07 17.90
CA LEU A 20 -1.49 -4.68 16.65
C LEU A 20 -0.33 -4.73 15.68
N LEU A 21 -0.10 -5.88 15.05
CA LEU A 21 0.79 -6.03 13.92
C LEU A 21 -0.03 -6.07 12.63
N HIS A 22 0.17 -5.08 11.79
CA HIS A 22 -0.42 -4.99 10.46
C HIS A 22 0.54 -5.59 9.44
N ILE A 23 0.11 -6.61 8.69
CA ILE A 23 1.00 -7.42 7.85
C ILE A 23 0.46 -7.47 6.41
N LEU A 24 1.18 -6.85 5.49
CA LEU A 24 0.96 -7.02 4.05
C LEU A 24 1.78 -8.21 3.56
N VAL A 25 1.09 -9.29 3.17
CA VAL A 25 1.71 -10.48 2.58
C VAL A 25 1.78 -10.31 1.07
N HIS A 26 2.97 -10.08 0.53
CA HIS A 26 3.16 -9.88 -0.91
C HIS A 26 3.12 -11.21 -1.66
N GLY A 27 3.95 -12.15 -1.23
CA GLY A 27 4.14 -13.43 -1.90
C GLY A 27 5.30 -14.21 -1.30
N ALA A 28 5.51 -15.39 -1.86
CA ALA A 28 6.64 -16.25 -1.52
C ALA A 28 7.37 -16.67 -2.79
N ALA A 29 8.62 -17.11 -2.63
CA ALA A 29 9.40 -17.70 -3.70
C ALA A 29 10.01 -19.03 -3.25
N ASN A 30 10.23 -19.92 -4.21
CA ASN A 30 10.97 -21.16 -4.04
C ASN A 30 10.37 -22.11 -3.00
N LEU A 31 9.04 -22.11 -2.85
CA LEU A 31 8.37 -23.09 -1.99
C LEU A 31 8.50 -24.49 -2.59
N PRO A 32 8.58 -25.54 -1.76
CA PRO A 32 8.73 -26.90 -2.26
C PRO A 32 7.49 -27.34 -3.04
N ASN A 33 7.65 -28.33 -3.91
CA ASN A 33 6.50 -29.01 -4.48
C ASN A 33 5.99 -30.07 -3.49
N ILE A 34 4.67 -30.31 -3.45
CA ILE A 34 4.07 -31.28 -2.52
C ILE A 34 3.52 -32.46 -3.33
N GLY A 35 4.32 -33.53 -3.38
CA GLY A 35 4.00 -34.71 -4.16
C GLY A 35 3.88 -34.39 -5.65
N ASN A 36 2.85 -34.92 -6.30
CA ASN A 36 2.64 -34.81 -7.75
C ASN A 36 1.56 -33.80 -8.14
N ARG A 37 1.14 -32.92 -7.23
CA ARG A 37 0.11 -31.90 -7.52
C ARG A 37 0.69 -30.49 -7.51
N LEU A 38 -0.05 -29.55 -8.07
CA LEU A 38 0.23 -28.13 -7.84
C LEU A 38 0.01 -27.82 -6.36
N PRO A 39 1.00 -27.23 -5.68
CA PRO A 39 0.84 -26.88 -4.28
C PRO A 39 -0.10 -25.68 -4.14
N GLN A 40 -0.84 -25.64 -3.04
CA GLN A 40 -1.79 -24.56 -2.73
C GLN A 40 -1.42 -24.02 -1.37
N TYR A 41 -0.92 -22.80 -1.33
CA TYR A 41 -0.35 -22.22 -0.11
C TYR A 41 -1.16 -21.03 0.37
N TYR A 42 -1.32 -20.93 1.69
CA TYR A 42 -1.78 -19.73 2.36
C TYR A 42 -0.83 -19.36 3.50
N VAL A 43 -0.88 -18.10 3.92
CA VAL A 43 -0.08 -17.57 5.02
C VAL A 43 -0.99 -17.19 6.18
N THR A 44 -0.57 -17.51 7.39
CA THR A 44 -1.18 -17.02 8.62
C THR A 44 -0.08 -16.59 9.59
N ALA A 45 -0.43 -15.75 10.55
CA ALA A 45 0.48 -15.31 11.61
C ALA A 45 -0.23 -15.42 12.96
N GLN A 46 0.51 -15.80 14.00
CA GLN A 46 0.00 -16.04 15.35
C GLN A 46 1.06 -15.65 16.37
N SER A 47 0.68 -15.31 17.61
CA SER A 47 1.66 -15.15 18.68
C SER A 47 2.18 -16.51 19.21
N HIS A 48 3.28 -16.47 19.96
CA HIS A 48 3.84 -17.64 20.63
C HIS A 48 2.85 -18.25 21.65
N THR A 49 2.15 -17.43 22.43
CA THR A 49 1.19 -17.83 23.46
C THR A 49 -0.08 -18.44 22.87
N THR A 50 -0.57 -17.92 21.74
CA THR A 50 -1.68 -18.56 21.02
C THR A 50 -1.27 -19.90 20.41
N VAL A 51 -0.05 -20.01 19.87
CA VAL A 51 0.46 -21.30 19.39
C VAL A 51 0.63 -22.31 20.53
N ALA A 52 0.98 -21.86 21.74
CA ALA A 52 1.06 -22.69 22.94
C ALA A 52 -0.31 -23.09 23.52
N GLY A 53 -1.42 -22.56 22.99
CA GLY A 53 -2.78 -22.85 23.47
C GLY A 53 -3.13 -22.17 24.79
N GLU A 54 -2.35 -21.16 25.19
CA GLU A 54 -2.52 -20.44 26.47
C GLU A 54 -3.55 -19.30 26.37
N ASP A 55 -3.88 -18.85 25.14
CA ASP A 55 -4.77 -17.71 24.90
C ASP A 55 -5.61 -17.92 23.62
N ASN A 56 -6.94 -17.93 23.77
CA ASN A 56 -7.91 -18.08 22.67
C ASN A 56 -8.44 -16.72 22.15
N VAL A 57 -7.83 -15.60 22.57
CA VAL A 57 -8.35 -14.25 22.33
C VAL A 57 -7.87 -13.65 21.00
N GLU A 58 -6.89 -14.26 20.33
CA GLU A 58 -6.38 -13.76 19.04
C GLU A 58 -7.33 -13.99 17.89
N THR A 59 -7.50 -12.98 17.05
CA THR A 59 -8.23 -13.13 15.79
C THR A 59 -7.27 -13.69 14.75
N ILE A 60 -7.30 -15.00 14.53
CA ILE A 60 -6.47 -15.65 13.51
C ILE A 60 -6.98 -15.22 12.12
N ASN A 61 -6.18 -14.42 11.42
CA ASN A 61 -6.40 -14.09 10.03
C ASN A 61 -5.39 -14.83 9.14
N ALA A 62 -5.84 -15.23 7.96
CA ALA A 62 -5.06 -15.95 6.97
C ALA A 62 -5.35 -15.39 5.58
N THR A 63 -4.36 -15.45 4.70
CA THR A 63 -4.58 -15.13 3.29
C THR A 63 -5.46 -16.19 2.63
N ASN A 64 -6.01 -15.89 1.45
CA ASN A 64 -6.53 -16.92 0.57
C ASN A 64 -5.40 -17.88 0.14
N TYR A 65 -5.77 -19.11 -0.22
CA TYR A 65 -4.81 -20.03 -0.81
C TYR A 65 -4.51 -19.63 -2.27
N VAL A 66 -3.27 -19.79 -2.69
CA VAL A 66 -2.80 -19.52 -4.05
C VAL A 66 -1.98 -20.70 -4.55
N GLU A 67 -2.15 -21.03 -5.82
CA GLU A 67 -1.44 -22.15 -6.46
C GLU A 67 -0.02 -21.80 -6.88
N GLY A 68 0.87 -22.79 -6.80
CA GLY A 68 2.23 -22.71 -7.33
C GLY A 68 3.32 -22.56 -6.26
N ILE A 69 4.57 -22.69 -6.70
CA ILE A 69 5.76 -22.64 -5.83
C ILE A 69 6.22 -21.21 -5.52
N SER A 70 5.62 -20.23 -6.19
CA SER A 70 5.91 -18.81 -5.98
C SER A 70 4.60 -18.00 -5.98
N PRO A 71 3.72 -18.25 -5.00
CA PRO A 71 2.41 -17.61 -4.89
C PRO A 71 2.55 -16.11 -4.64
N GLN A 72 1.60 -15.33 -5.17
CA GLN A 72 1.43 -13.91 -4.85
C GLN A 72 0.06 -13.72 -4.23
N TRP A 73 0.02 -13.18 -3.02
CA TRP A 73 -1.24 -12.93 -2.30
C TRP A 73 -1.64 -11.47 -2.43
N ASN A 74 -0.74 -10.54 -2.10
CA ASN A 74 -1.05 -9.11 -1.98
C ASN A 74 -2.31 -8.93 -1.11
N GLU A 75 -2.27 -9.50 0.10
CA GLU A 75 -3.36 -9.51 1.06
C GLU A 75 -2.87 -9.05 2.43
N MET A 76 -3.79 -8.46 3.19
CA MET A 76 -3.53 -7.98 4.54
C MET A 76 -3.99 -9.01 5.57
N ILE A 77 -3.11 -9.37 6.49
CA ILE A 77 -3.46 -10.09 7.72
C ILE A 77 -3.05 -9.25 8.93
N TYR A 78 -3.51 -9.65 10.10
CA TYR A 78 -3.21 -8.97 11.35
C TYR A 78 -3.07 -9.98 12.48
N VAL A 79 -2.27 -9.58 13.47
CA VAL A 79 -2.09 -10.28 14.74
C VAL A 79 -2.11 -9.22 15.82
N ASP A 80 -2.80 -9.49 16.92
CA ASP A 80 -2.91 -8.54 18.01
C ASP A 80 -2.67 -9.23 19.35
N ILE A 81 -1.91 -8.56 20.21
CA ILE A 81 -1.54 -9.06 21.53
C ILE A 81 -1.93 -8.05 22.59
N SER A 82 -1.98 -8.51 23.84
CA SER A 82 -2.10 -7.60 24.98
C SER A 82 -0.81 -6.80 25.17
N GLU A 83 -0.91 -5.51 25.50
CA GLU A 83 0.22 -4.58 25.58
C GLU A 83 1.27 -5.00 26.64
N ASP A 84 0.84 -5.65 27.72
CA ASP A 84 1.69 -6.20 28.78
C ASP A 84 2.59 -7.35 28.29
N LYS A 85 2.18 -8.08 27.25
CA LYS A 85 2.97 -9.17 26.66
C LYS A 85 3.99 -8.68 25.63
N SER A 86 3.93 -7.43 25.18
CA SER A 86 4.73 -6.89 24.07
C SER A 86 6.26 -7.03 24.22
N GLN A 87 6.76 -7.17 25.44
CA GLN A 87 8.19 -7.30 25.73
C GLN A 87 8.71 -8.74 25.65
N SER A 88 7.85 -9.74 25.90
CA SER A 88 8.22 -11.16 25.93
C SER A 88 7.70 -11.94 24.72
N GLU A 89 6.67 -11.43 24.06
CA GLU A 89 5.96 -12.14 23.00
C GLU A 89 6.68 -12.05 21.64
N GLY A 90 6.54 -13.12 20.87
CA GLY A 90 6.93 -13.16 19.46
C GLY A 90 5.73 -13.41 18.56
N VAL A 91 5.89 -13.12 17.28
CA VAL A 91 4.97 -13.50 16.21
C VAL A 91 5.61 -14.58 15.34
N ILE A 92 4.82 -15.57 14.97
CA ILE A 92 5.21 -16.68 14.11
C ILE A 92 4.40 -16.61 12.82
N PHE A 93 5.08 -16.53 11.68
CA PHE A 93 4.46 -16.64 10.36
C PHE A 93 4.51 -18.09 9.91
N PHE A 94 3.38 -18.63 9.47
CA PHE A 94 3.28 -19.97 8.92
C PHE A 94 2.91 -19.91 7.45
N ILE A 95 3.66 -20.62 6.61
CA ILE A 95 3.22 -21.00 5.27
C ILE A 95 2.67 -22.42 5.36
N ILE A 96 1.38 -22.57 5.04
CA ILE A 96 0.66 -23.83 5.20
C ILE A 96 0.14 -24.26 3.84
N ASP A 97 0.27 -25.55 3.56
CA ASP A 97 -0.37 -26.15 2.40
C ASP A 97 -1.84 -26.45 2.70
N GLU A 98 -2.73 -25.93 1.86
CA GLU A 98 -4.17 -25.98 2.07
C GLU A 98 -4.72 -27.41 2.04
N VAL A 99 -4.21 -28.26 1.14
CA VAL A 99 -4.76 -29.60 0.93
C VAL A 99 -4.33 -30.57 2.04
N SER A 100 -3.05 -30.56 2.41
CA SER A 100 -2.50 -31.45 3.45
C SER A 100 -2.59 -30.88 4.85
N LYS A 101 -2.89 -29.58 4.99
CA LYS A 101 -2.86 -28.81 6.25
C LYS A 101 -1.50 -28.87 6.97
N LYS A 102 -0.43 -29.22 6.24
CA LYS A 102 0.92 -29.31 6.79
C LYS A 102 1.60 -27.94 6.77
N LYS A 103 2.24 -27.59 7.90
CA LYS A 103 3.16 -26.45 7.98
C LYS A 103 4.40 -26.72 7.14
N ILE A 104 4.69 -25.82 6.21
CA ILE A 104 5.80 -25.96 5.26
C ILE A 104 7.01 -25.17 5.74
N VAL A 105 6.78 -23.92 6.12
CA VAL A 105 7.81 -23.03 6.64
C VAL A 105 7.23 -22.24 7.81
N GLU A 106 8.08 -21.96 8.79
CA GLU A 106 7.77 -21.08 9.91
C GLU A 106 8.89 -20.04 10.08
N TYR A 107 8.51 -18.79 10.36
CA TYR A 107 9.43 -17.67 10.62
C TYR A 107 9.05 -17.02 11.94
N HIS A 108 10.04 -16.66 12.76
CA HIS A 108 9.83 -16.11 14.10
C HIS A 108 10.39 -14.70 14.20
N LEU A 109 9.61 -13.75 14.69
CA LEU A 109 10.05 -12.39 15.01
C LEU A 109 9.64 -12.04 16.42
N LEU A 110 10.46 -11.29 17.17
CA LEU A 110 10.05 -10.76 18.46
C LEU A 110 9.34 -9.43 18.32
N TRP A 111 8.27 -9.25 19.08
CA TRP A 111 7.44 -8.05 19.03
C TRP A 111 8.19 -6.79 19.48
N ARG A 112 9.12 -6.95 20.44
CA ARG A 112 9.96 -5.87 20.97
C ARG A 112 10.97 -5.31 19.97
N TRP A 113 11.29 -6.03 18.88
CA TRP A 113 12.23 -5.56 17.87
C TRP A 113 11.63 -4.49 16.96
N LEU A 114 10.30 -4.44 16.85
CA LEU A 114 9.61 -3.56 15.92
C LEU A 114 9.36 -2.19 16.55
N ALA A 115 9.81 -1.14 15.88
CA ALA A 115 9.46 0.23 16.23
C ALA A 115 7.97 0.50 15.92
N PRO A 116 7.23 1.16 16.82
CA PRO A 116 5.86 1.60 16.56
C PRO A 116 5.75 2.52 15.34
N PHE A 117 4.72 2.30 14.52
CA PHE A 117 4.33 3.11 13.37
C PHE A 117 5.41 3.23 12.27
N TYR A 118 6.38 2.33 12.28
CA TYR A 118 7.35 2.14 11.21
C TYR A 118 6.97 0.93 10.37
N GLU A 119 7.02 1.04 9.03
CA GLU A 119 6.79 -0.09 8.14
C GLU A 119 8.11 -0.76 7.73
N TYR A 120 8.30 -2.01 8.16
CA TYR A 120 9.44 -2.83 7.77
C TYR A 120 9.08 -3.65 6.52
N HIS A 121 9.95 -3.63 5.51
CA HIS A 121 9.81 -4.47 4.31
C HIS A 121 10.83 -5.61 4.37
N LEU A 122 10.36 -6.84 4.63
CA LEU A 122 11.21 -7.99 4.94
C LEU A 122 11.11 -9.09 3.87
N ASN A 123 12.26 -9.66 3.54
CA ASN A 123 12.41 -10.91 2.82
C ASN A 123 12.89 -11.95 3.83
N LEU A 124 11.93 -12.62 4.46
CA LEU A 124 12.21 -13.67 5.44
C LEU A 124 12.66 -14.92 4.68
N GLN A 125 13.89 -15.35 4.90
CA GLN A 125 14.49 -16.49 4.22
C GLN A 125 14.70 -17.64 5.19
N LYS A 126 14.46 -18.86 4.72
CA LYS A 126 14.71 -20.06 5.50
C LYS A 126 15.15 -21.19 4.57
N THR A 127 16.24 -21.85 4.95
CA THR A 127 16.72 -23.02 4.21
C THR A 127 16.08 -24.27 4.79
N LEU A 128 15.34 -25.01 3.95
CA LEU A 128 14.65 -26.22 4.37
C LEU A 128 15.64 -27.38 4.52
N PRO A 129 15.74 -28.03 5.70
CA PRO A 129 16.69 -29.11 5.93
C PRO A 129 16.51 -30.30 4.97
N GLN A 130 15.27 -30.57 4.54
CA GLN A 130 14.96 -31.74 3.72
C GLN A 130 15.38 -31.58 2.25
N THR A 131 15.37 -30.36 1.73
CA THR A 131 15.63 -30.09 0.29
C THR A 131 16.85 -29.23 0.05
N SER A 132 17.45 -28.64 1.10
CA SER A 132 18.49 -27.59 1.01
C SER A 132 18.07 -26.38 0.18
N GLN A 133 16.77 -26.20 -0.05
CA GLN A 133 16.20 -25.09 -0.81
C GLN A 133 15.93 -23.92 0.13
N THR A 134 16.38 -22.72 -0.25
CA THR A 134 16.05 -21.47 0.44
C THR A 134 14.72 -20.95 -0.05
N THR A 135 13.73 -20.96 0.84
CA THR A 135 12.41 -20.36 0.62
C THR A 135 12.43 -18.89 1.04
N CYS A 136 11.65 -18.05 0.38
CA CYS A 136 11.52 -16.64 0.73
C CYS A 136 10.05 -16.29 0.99
N LEU A 137 9.78 -15.49 2.02
CA LEU A 137 8.49 -14.86 2.28
C LEU A 137 8.68 -13.34 2.30
N TYR A 138 7.96 -12.65 1.41
CA TYR A 138 8.00 -11.19 1.28
C TYR A 138 6.82 -10.56 2.01
N VAL A 139 7.11 -9.80 3.05
CA VAL A 139 6.09 -9.13 3.88
C VAL A 139 6.46 -7.68 4.15
N SER A 140 5.45 -6.80 4.22
CA SER A 140 5.60 -5.53 4.93
C SER A 140 4.89 -5.62 6.27
N ILE A 141 5.53 -5.18 7.35
CA ILE A 141 4.96 -5.23 8.69
C ILE A 141 5.03 -3.89 9.38
N MET A 142 3.95 -3.49 10.06
CA MET A 142 3.88 -2.28 10.85
C MET A 142 3.28 -2.59 12.22
N LYS A 143 4.04 -2.31 13.27
CA LYS A 143 3.56 -2.39 14.66
C LYS A 143 2.76 -1.12 14.98
N LYS A 144 1.54 -1.27 15.50
CA LYS A 144 0.69 -0.18 15.97
C LYS A 144 0.44 -0.33 17.47
N GLN A 145 0.58 0.77 18.20
CA GLN A 145 0.30 0.83 19.63
C GLN A 145 -1.09 1.40 19.89
N SER A 146 -1.58 1.23 21.12
CA SER A 146 -2.89 1.74 21.55
C SER A 146 -2.98 3.27 21.64
N SER A 147 -1.83 3.94 21.64
CA SER A 147 -1.68 5.40 21.66
C SER A 147 -0.54 5.87 20.77
N LEU A 148 -0.69 7.07 20.21
CA LEU A 148 0.43 7.82 19.63
C LEU A 148 1.33 8.40 20.73
N SER A 149 2.42 9.07 20.36
CA SER A 149 3.47 9.58 21.27
C SER A 149 2.94 10.11 22.62
N LYS A 150 3.65 9.76 23.70
CA LYS A 150 3.30 10.16 25.08
C LYS A 150 3.60 11.64 25.36
N GLU A 151 4.38 12.27 24.50
CA GLU A 151 4.73 13.68 24.63
C GLU A 151 3.57 14.59 24.20
N ASN A 152 3.52 15.80 24.75
CA ASN A 152 2.51 16.79 24.39
C ASN A 152 3.03 17.62 23.21
N ILE A 153 2.64 17.21 22.00
CA ILE A 153 3.10 17.81 20.74
C ILE A 153 1.89 18.42 20.03
N ARG A 154 2.12 19.44 19.19
CA ARG A 154 1.06 20.11 18.42
C ARG A 154 0.26 19.18 17.52
N TYR A 155 0.88 18.09 17.07
CA TYR A 155 0.29 17.03 16.27
C TYR A 155 1.02 15.72 16.54
N PHE A 156 0.34 14.60 16.33
CA PHE A 156 0.84 13.26 16.55
C PHE A 156 1.20 12.54 15.24
N GLY A 157 0.75 13.04 14.10
CA GLY A 157 1.10 12.49 12.79
C GLY A 157 0.35 13.14 11.63
N LEU A 158 0.74 12.75 10.42
CA LEU A 158 0.08 13.13 9.17
C LEU A 158 -0.57 11.90 8.56
N GLU A 159 -1.85 12.00 8.27
CA GLU A 159 -2.59 10.99 7.53
C GLU A 159 -2.82 11.44 6.10
N ALA A 160 -2.63 10.52 5.16
CA ALA A 160 -2.83 10.77 3.75
C ALA A 160 -3.57 9.60 3.08
N LEU A 161 -4.78 9.87 2.58
CA LEU A 161 -5.59 8.93 1.81
C LEU A 161 -5.37 9.18 0.32
N LEU A 162 -4.81 8.21 -0.38
CA LEU A 162 -4.83 8.20 -1.84
C LEU A 162 -6.07 7.45 -2.34
N ASN A 163 -7.00 8.17 -2.98
CA ASN A 163 -8.21 7.57 -3.53
C ASN A 163 -7.90 6.82 -4.83
N GLY A 164 -7.44 7.54 -5.85
CA GLY A 164 -7.25 6.98 -7.19
C GLY A 164 -6.91 8.05 -8.23
N PHE A 165 -6.86 7.63 -9.48
CA PHE A 165 -6.74 8.56 -10.62
C PHE A 165 -8.11 9.12 -11.01
N ASP A 166 -8.16 10.42 -11.27
CA ASP A 166 -9.41 11.10 -11.69
C ASP A 166 -9.80 10.73 -13.12
N VAL A 167 -8.80 10.50 -13.96
CA VAL A 167 -8.93 10.25 -15.41
C VAL A 167 -8.42 8.86 -15.78
N PRO A 168 -8.97 8.23 -16.83
CA PRO A 168 -8.53 6.92 -17.27
C PRO A 168 -7.13 6.98 -17.89
N ILE A 169 -6.34 5.92 -17.67
CA ILE A 169 -5.02 5.70 -18.27
C ILE A 169 -5.08 4.73 -19.44
N THR A 170 -4.12 4.86 -20.36
CA THR A 170 -4.02 4.04 -21.58
C THR A 170 -3.74 2.56 -21.30
N ASN A 171 -2.87 2.26 -20.33
CA ASN A 171 -2.51 0.90 -19.93
C ASN A 171 -3.21 0.50 -18.62
N SER A 172 -4.08 -0.51 -18.68
CA SER A 172 -4.68 -1.10 -17.49
C SER A 172 -3.74 -2.13 -16.88
N GLN A 173 -2.89 -1.70 -15.95
CA GLN A 173 -2.05 -2.58 -15.14
C GLN A 173 -2.28 -2.37 -13.64
N SER A 174 -2.18 -3.45 -12.88
CA SER A 174 -2.17 -3.40 -11.41
C SER A 174 -0.88 -2.71 -10.95
N SER A 175 -1.00 -1.88 -9.91
CA SER A 175 0.11 -1.05 -9.44
C SER A 175 0.09 -0.85 -7.94
N TYR A 176 1.27 -0.84 -7.34
CA TYR A 176 1.52 -0.41 -5.98
C TYR A 176 1.66 1.11 -5.91
N VAL A 177 1.37 1.67 -4.74
CA VAL A 177 1.74 3.02 -4.38
C VAL A 177 2.67 2.97 -3.20
N ILE A 178 3.80 3.66 -3.31
CA ILE A 178 4.68 3.95 -2.19
C ILE A 178 4.47 5.41 -1.81
N ALA A 179 4.20 5.67 -0.54
CA ALA A 179 4.14 7.02 0.01
C ALA A 179 5.29 7.22 0.99
N ARG A 180 5.94 8.39 0.96
CA ARG A 180 7.03 8.73 1.87
C ARG A 180 7.14 10.23 2.12
N ILE A 181 7.59 10.61 3.31
CA ILE A 181 7.97 12.00 3.62
C ILE A 181 9.46 12.16 3.34
N VAL A 182 9.77 12.97 2.33
CA VAL A 182 11.14 13.28 1.91
C VAL A 182 11.57 14.61 2.53
N PRO A 183 12.66 14.67 3.31
CA PRO A 183 13.13 15.91 3.95
C PRO A 183 13.62 16.99 2.97
N ASP A 184 14.23 16.59 1.84
CA ASP A 184 14.65 17.50 0.77
C ASP A 184 14.23 16.99 -0.60
N TYR A 185 13.04 17.43 -1.02
CA TYR A 185 12.48 17.06 -2.31
C TYR A 185 13.33 17.49 -3.50
N LYS A 186 14.10 18.58 -3.39
CA LYS A 186 14.91 19.05 -4.54
C LYS A 186 16.05 18.08 -4.81
N SER A 187 16.74 17.67 -3.76
CA SER A 187 17.82 16.68 -3.84
C SER A 187 17.29 15.31 -4.26
N TYR A 188 16.19 14.86 -3.66
CA TYR A 188 15.50 13.63 -4.03
C TYR A 188 15.06 13.59 -5.50
N ARG A 189 14.47 14.69 -6.00
CA ARG A 189 14.09 14.79 -7.41
C ARG A 189 15.30 14.81 -8.34
N HIS A 190 16.42 15.37 -7.91
CA HIS A 190 17.64 15.42 -8.71
C HIS A 190 18.29 14.04 -8.82
N SER A 191 18.40 13.30 -7.72
CA SER A 191 18.88 11.91 -7.71
C SER A 191 18.00 11.02 -8.59
N TYR A 192 16.67 11.22 -8.54
CA TYR A 192 15.72 10.54 -9.42
C TYR A 192 16.03 10.75 -10.91
N ARG A 193 16.24 11.99 -11.34
CA ARG A 193 16.53 12.33 -12.75
C ARG A 193 17.85 11.75 -13.23
N GLN A 194 18.90 11.84 -12.41
CA GLN A 194 20.23 11.32 -12.76
C GLN A 194 20.22 9.80 -12.93
N ASN A 195 19.54 9.07 -12.04
CA ASN A 195 19.42 7.62 -12.14
C ASN A 195 18.75 7.19 -13.45
N LYS A 196 17.73 7.93 -13.92
CA LYS A 196 17.02 7.59 -15.15
C LYS A 196 17.79 7.89 -16.44
N GLU A 197 18.58 8.96 -16.48
CA GLU A 197 19.45 9.26 -17.63
C GLU A 197 20.53 8.19 -17.84
N CYS A 198 21.04 7.60 -16.75
CA CYS A 198 22.00 6.51 -16.86
C CYS A 198 21.41 5.24 -17.52
N HIS A 199 20.16 4.90 -17.21
CA HIS A 199 19.47 3.76 -17.83
C HIS A 199 19.21 3.96 -19.33
N LYS A 200 18.88 5.18 -19.77
CA LYS A 200 18.67 5.48 -21.21
C LYS A 200 19.95 5.37 -22.03
N ASN A 201 21.09 5.76 -21.45
CA ASN A 201 22.39 5.66 -22.12
C ASN A 201 22.88 4.21 -22.20
N PHE A 202 22.53 3.34 -21.24
CA PHE A 202 22.94 1.93 -21.26
C PHE A 202 22.30 1.14 -22.41
N ALA A 203 21.06 1.46 -22.81
CA ALA A 203 20.39 0.86 -23.97
C ALA A 203 21.08 1.17 -25.32
N ILE A 204 22.07 2.06 -25.34
CA ILE A 204 22.85 2.44 -26.54
C ILE A 204 24.22 1.74 -26.57
N PHE A 205 24.65 1.09 -25.48
CA PHE A 205 25.99 0.50 -25.34
C PHE A 205 26.03 -1.05 -25.38
N ASP A 206 25.09 -1.69 -26.06
CA ASP A 206 25.03 -3.16 -26.28
C ASP A 206 26.20 -3.73 -27.14
N LYS A 207 27.31 -3.00 -27.31
CA LYS A 207 28.45 -3.41 -28.16
C LYS A 207 29.86 -3.14 -27.62
N ILE A 208 30.07 -2.80 -26.36
CA ILE A 208 31.44 -2.57 -25.84
C ILE A 208 31.71 -3.29 -24.50
N ASP A 209 32.78 -4.09 -24.52
CA ASP A 209 33.53 -4.81 -23.47
C ASP A 209 32.89 -5.08 -22.09
N PHE A 210 32.74 -6.38 -21.83
CA PHE A 210 32.17 -7.06 -20.65
C PHE A 210 32.75 -6.63 -19.28
N ILE A 211 33.97 -6.11 -19.23
CA ILE A 211 34.67 -5.74 -17.99
C ILE A 211 34.28 -4.33 -17.51
N PHE A 212 33.98 -3.41 -18.44
CA PHE A 212 33.51 -2.06 -18.09
C PHE A 212 32.05 -2.09 -17.61
N ILE A 213 31.25 -3.00 -18.20
CA ILE A 213 29.87 -3.25 -17.79
C ILE A 213 29.82 -3.68 -16.32
N HIS A 214 30.61 -4.65 -15.87
CA HIS A 214 30.51 -5.13 -14.48
C HIS A 214 30.82 -4.07 -13.42
N ARG A 215 31.81 -3.19 -13.66
CA ARG A 215 32.16 -2.12 -12.71
C ARG A 215 31.12 -1.00 -12.69
N GLN A 216 30.52 -0.67 -13.84
CA GLN A 216 29.44 0.33 -13.91
C GLN A 216 28.12 -0.22 -13.37
N THR A 217 27.76 -1.48 -13.64
CA THR A 217 26.58 -2.14 -13.07
C THR A 217 26.67 -2.21 -11.54
N TYR A 218 27.85 -2.48 -10.97
CA TYR A 218 28.06 -2.49 -9.52
C TYR A 218 27.93 -1.10 -8.88
N LEU A 219 28.44 -0.04 -9.54
CA LEU A 219 28.31 1.35 -9.08
C LEU A 219 26.92 1.97 -9.36
N LEU A 220 26.15 1.38 -10.27
CA LEU A 220 24.77 1.73 -10.59
C LEU A 220 23.79 1.01 -9.68
N ASP A 221 24.03 -0.24 -9.29
CA ASP A 221 23.19 -0.94 -8.32
C ASP A 221 23.20 -0.20 -6.98
N GLN A 222 24.35 0.35 -6.55
CA GLN A 222 24.43 1.18 -5.33
C GLN A 222 23.79 2.57 -5.44
N ARG A 223 23.54 3.10 -6.65
CA ARG A 223 22.86 4.41 -6.84
C ARG A 223 21.39 4.27 -7.23
N ASN A 224 21.00 3.14 -7.82
CA ASN A 224 19.63 2.70 -8.05
C ASN A 224 18.93 2.19 -6.78
N GLU A 225 19.63 2.18 -5.65
CA GLU A 225 19.14 1.74 -4.34
C GLU A 225 18.11 2.68 -3.70
N SER A 226 17.96 3.92 -4.18
CA SER A 226 17.11 4.93 -3.53
C SER A 226 15.62 4.88 -3.91
N HIS A 227 15.25 4.23 -5.01
CA HIS A 227 13.88 4.29 -5.56
C HIS A 227 13.21 2.92 -5.59
N GLY A 228 11.95 2.90 -5.13
CA GLY A 228 11.19 1.68 -4.89
C GLY A 228 11.39 1.14 -3.48
N ILE A 229 11.21 -0.17 -3.31
CA ILE A 229 11.42 -0.87 -2.03
C ILE A 229 12.30 -2.09 -2.26
N LYS A 230 13.43 -2.13 -1.55
CA LYS A 230 14.27 -3.32 -1.39
C LYS A 230 13.87 -3.99 -0.08
N PHE A 231 13.44 -5.25 -0.18
CA PHE A 231 13.11 -6.03 1.01
C PHE A 231 14.40 -6.43 1.73
N LYS A 232 14.50 -6.13 3.03
CA LYS A 232 15.62 -6.51 3.87
C LYS A 232 15.62 -8.02 4.03
N VAL A 233 16.71 -8.67 3.61
CA VAL A 233 16.88 -10.12 3.77
C VAL A 233 17.10 -10.44 5.25
N VAL A 234 16.31 -11.36 5.78
CA VAL A 234 16.42 -11.82 7.17
C VAL A 234 16.34 -13.35 7.19
N GLU A 235 17.45 -14.01 7.51
CA GLU A 235 17.54 -15.48 7.59
C GLU A 235 17.36 -15.98 9.03
N ASP A 236 18.13 -15.42 9.95
CA ASP A 236 18.05 -15.68 11.39
C ASP A 236 17.78 -14.35 12.11
N PRO A 237 16.50 -13.98 12.27
CA PRO A 237 16.12 -12.67 12.79
C PRO A 237 16.79 -12.33 14.13
N SER A 238 17.40 -11.16 14.17
CA SER A 238 18.02 -10.59 15.37
C SER A 238 17.58 -9.14 15.56
N GLU A 239 17.76 -8.60 16.77
CA GLU A 239 17.42 -7.19 17.05
C GLU A 239 18.15 -6.20 16.12
N GLN A 240 19.36 -6.54 15.67
CA GLN A 240 20.16 -5.72 14.74
C GLN A 240 19.48 -5.57 13.37
N ASP A 241 18.61 -6.51 13.01
CA ASP A 241 17.85 -6.45 11.75
C ASP A 241 16.73 -5.40 11.79
N PHE A 242 16.41 -4.86 12.96
CA PHE A 242 15.28 -3.94 13.14
C PHE A 242 15.69 -2.56 13.68
N ILE A 243 16.99 -2.30 13.84
CA ILE A 243 17.51 -0.98 14.15
C ILE A 243 17.21 -0.03 12.98
N LEU A 244 16.55 1.07 13.30
CA LEU A 244 16.19 2.10 12.35
C LEU A 244 17.36 3.05 12.11
N PRO A 245 17.57 3.51 10.87
CA PRO A 245 18.46 4.64 10.65
C PRO A 245 17.85 5.88 11.32
N GLU A 246 18.69 6.71 11.93
CA GLU A 246 18.24 7.93 12.61
C GLU A 246 17.74 8.97 11.59
N PHE A 247 18.35 8.99 10.40
CA PHE A 247 18.01 9.89 9.30
C PHE A 247 17.96 9.12 7.98
N SER A 248 16.98 9.45 7.13
CA SER A 248 16.85 8.94 5.77
C SER A 248 16.60 10.10 4.81
N ASP A 249 17.51 10.32 3.87
CA ASP A 249 17.37 11.35 2.83
C ASP A 249 16.17 11.09 1.90
N ASP A 250 15.82 9.81 1.74
CA ASP A 250 14.71 9.35 0.92
C ASP A 250 13.42 9.16 1.73
N GLY A 251 13.42 9.46 3.03
CA GLY A 251 12.29 9.20 3.93
C GLY A 251 12.09 7.72 4.27
N TYR A 252 10.97 7.40 4.91
CA TYR A 252 10.58 6.02 5.22
C TYR A 252 9.36 5.62 4.39
N PRO A 253 9.48 4.63 3.50
CA PRO A 253 8.39 4.27 2.60
C PRO A 253 7.29 3.52 3.34
N GLN A 254 6.04 3.88 3.04
CA GLN A 254 4.86 3.07 3.33
C GLN A 254 4.26 2.55 2.03
N LEU A 255 3.74 1.32 2.05
CA LEU A 255 3.35 0.60 0.85
C LEU A 255 1.86 0.24 0.86
N SER A 256 1.17 0.57 -0.23
CA SER A 256 -0.23 0.17 -0.42
C SER A 256 -0.37 -1.29 -0.84
N LEU A 257 -1.58 -1.82 -0.70
CA LEU A 257 -2.03 -2.94 -1.53
C LEU A 257 -1.96 -2.57 -3.02
N ALA A 258 -1.67 -3.53 -3.89
CA ALA A 258 -1.76 -3.30 -5.33
C ALA A 258 -3.21 -2.99 -5.75
N SER A 259 -3.38 -2.02 -6.65
CA SER A 259 -4.66 -1.73 -7.27
C SER A 259 -5.12 -2.88 -8.15
N LYS A 260 -6.45 -3.03 -8.29
CA LYS A 260 -7.02 -3.92 -9.30
C LYS A 260 -6.70 -3.41 -10.70
N ARG A 261 -6.49 -4.34 -11.64
CA ARG A 261 -6.26 -4.01 -13.04
C ARG A 261 -7.42 -3.20 -13.59
N SER A 262 -7.19 -1.91 -13.83
CA SER A 262 -8.22 -0.95 -14.23
C SER A 262 -7.60 0.18 -15.03
N LYS A 263 -8.36 0.76 -15.96
CA LYS A 263 -8.00 2.03 -16.60
C LYS A 263 -8.16 3.22 -15.63
N ARG A 264 -8.94 3.09 -14.57
CA ARG A 264 -8.99 4.05 -13.46
C ARG A 264 -8.59 3.31 -12.18
N PRO A 265 -7.29 3.19 -11.89
CA PRO A 265 -6.86 2.52 -10.67
C PRO A 265 -7.35 3.30 -9.44
N ILE A 266 -7.85 2.55 -8.48
CA ILE A 266 -8.35 3.04 -7.19
C ILE A 266 -7.62 2.21 -6.13
N TRP A 267 -7.04 2.90 -5.15
CA TRP A 267 -6.37 2.29 -4.01
C TRP A 267 -7.23 2.40 -2.77
N LYS A 268 -7.78 3.60 -2.48
CA LYS A 268 -8.42 3.91 -1.19
C LYS A 268 -7.55 3.40 -0.04
N HIS A 269 -6.30 3.84 -0.03
CA HIS A 269 -5.31 3.40 0.95
C HIS A 269 -4.88 4.58 1.82
N ASP A 270 -4.99 4.39 3.14
CA ASP A 270 -4.56 5.35 4.15
C ASP A 270 -3.09 5.11 4.50
N PHE A 271 -2.26 6.12 4.26
CA PHE A 271 -0.89 6.20 4.75
C PHE A 271 -0.85 7.05 6.02
N PHE A 272 -0.04 6.66 7.00
CA PHE A 272 -0.03 7.33 8.30
C PHE A 272 1.38 7.50 8.87
N PHE A 273 1.86 8.74 8.86
CA PHE A 273 3.21 9.12 9.26
C PHE A 273 3.19 9.71 10.67
N SER A 274 3.54 8.88 11.66
CA SER A 274 3.62 9.30 13.08
C SER A 274 4.92 8.91 13.77
N HIS A 275 5.86 8.30 13.05
CA HIS A 275 7.16 7.95 13.59
C HIS A 275 7.95 9.23 13.91
N ASP A 276 8.68 9.26 15.03
CA ASP A 276 9.32 10.49 15.54
C ASP A 276 10.30 11.11 14.53
N ASN A 277 11.12 10.29 13.85
CA ASN A 277 12.07 10.75 12.83
C ASN A 277 11.38 11.49 11.65
N GLU A 278 10.14 11.13 11.30
CA GLU A 278 9.36 11.79 10.25
C GLU A 278 8.61 12.99 10.80
N LYS A 279 7.93 12.78 11.92
CA LYS A 279 6.99 13.71 12.53
C LYS A 279 7.66 15.03 12.92
N ASP A 280 8.85 14.98 13.50
CA ASP A 280 9.49 16.19 14.02
C ASP A 280 10.05 17.09 12.92
N ASN A 281 10.35 16.52 11.74
CA ASN A 281 11.00 17.22 10.63
C ASN A 281 10.07 17.52 9.44
N MET A 282 8.84 16.98 9.42
CA MET A 282 8.01 17.05 8.22
C MET A 282 7.64 18.47 7.78
N PHE A 283 7.40 19.41 8.71
CA PHE A 283 6.99 20.80 8.40
C PHE A 283 8.06 21.86 8.69
N THR A 284 9.26 21.46 9.11
CA THR A 284 10.33 22.39 9.51
C THR A 284 11.18 22.84 8.33
N ASN A 285 11.39 21.95 7.35
CA ASN A 285 12.16 22.25 6.15
C ASN A 285 11.23 22.66 4.99
N PRO A 286 11.44 23.83 4.34
CA PRO A 286 10.60 24.28 3.23
C PRO A 286 10.68 23.41 1.96
N ASN A 287 11.69 22.53 1.86
CA ASN A 287 11.81 21.55 0.79
C ASN A 287 11.26 20.16 1.16
N SER A 288 10.75 19.97 2.38
CA SER A 288 10.09 18.71 2.76
C SER A 288 8.87 18.47 1.89
N ALA A 289 8.64 17.22 1.50
CA ALA A 289 7.48 16.87 0.68
C ALA A 289 6.97 15.46 0.96
N LEU A 290 5.65 15.30 0.89
CA LEU A 290 5.01 14.00 0.77
C LEU A 290 5.02 13.60 -0.70
N VAL A 291 5.64 12.46 -0.99
CA VAL A 291 5.77 11.91 -2.34
C VAL A 291 4.97 10.62 -2.44
N PHE A 292 4.15 10.50 -3.48
CA PHE A 292 3.49 9.26 -3.88
C PHE A 292 4.11 8.76 -5.17
N GLU A 293 4.56 7.53 -5.17
CA GLU A 293 5.24 6.87 -6.29
C GLU A 293 4.43 5.67 -6.76
N PHE A 294 4.22 5.56 -8.08
CA PHE A 294 3.41 4.49 -8.68
C PHE A 294 4.30 3.43 -9.32
N TYR A 295 4.21 2.18 -8.88
CA TYR A 295 5.02 1.07 -9.38
C TYR A 295 4.14 -0.05 -9.94
N PRO A 296 4.58 -0.79 -10.98
CA PRO A 296 3.80 -1.91 -11.49
C PRO A 296 3.80 -3.06 -10.47
N LEU A 297 2.72 -3.83 -10.43
CA LEU A 297 2.69 -5.12 -9.75
C LEU A 297 3.61 -6.09 -10.51
N GLN A 298 4.77 -6.41 -9.94
CA GLN A 298 5.74 -7.33 -10.54
C GLN A 298 5.54 -8.75 -10.01
N ASN A 299 5.77 -9.74 -10.88
CA ASN A 299 5.78 -11.14 -10.46
C ASN A 299 7.04 -11.44 -9.63
N ILE A 300 6.86 -12.08 -8.48
CA ILE A 300 7.95 -12.54 -7.62
C ILE A 300 8.72 -13.69 -8.28
N GLY A 301 8.04 -14.62 -8.95
CA GLY A 301 8.66 -15.78 -9.60
C GLY A 301 9.60 -16.54 -8.65
N ASN A 302 10.72 -17.05 -9.16
CA ASN A 302 11.75 -17.71 -8.35
C ASN A 302 12.83 -16.73 -7.84
N ASN A 303 12.49 -15.43 -7.78
CA ASN A 303 13.44 -14.40 -7.40
C ASN A 303 13.62 -14.39 -5.88
N THR A 304 14.83 -14.68 -5.40
CA THR A 304 15.21 -14.61 -3.97
C THR A 304 15.52 -13.19 -3.50
N ARG A 305 15.54 -12.21 -4.41
CA ARG A 305 15.80 -10.79 -4.14
C ARG A 305 14.76 -9.93 -4.85
N TRP A 306 13.50 -10.31 -4.74
CA TRP A 306 12.41 -9.49 -5.28
C TRP A 306 12.41 -8.10 -4.65
N ARG A 307 12.12 -7.10 -5.47
CA ARG A 307 12.05 -5.69 -5.10
C ARG A 307 10.92 -5.02 -5.87
N ILE A 308 10.39 -3.94 -5.32
CA ILE A 308 9.47 -3.06 -6.05
C ILE A 308 10.33 -2.05 -6.80
N ALA A 309 10.22 -2.05 -8.13
CA ALA A 309 11.01 -1.19 -9.01
C ALA A 309 10.25 -0.81 -10.28
N GLY A 310 10.83 0.07 -11.10
CA GLY A 310 10.23 0.53 -12.35
C GLY A 310 9.16 1.60 -12.12
N LEU A 311 9.57 2.80 -11.70
CA LEU A 311 8.65 3.89 -11.42
C LEU A 311 7.85 4.28 -12.67
N LEU A 312 6.52 4.23 -12.57
CA LEU A 312 5.58 4.59 -13.63
C LEU A 312 5.29 6.09 -13.65
N GLY A 313 5.28 6.69 -12.46
CA GLY A 313 5.06 8.12 -12.27
C GLY A 313 5.02 8.46 -10.78
N TRP A 314 4.92 9.74 -10.46
CA TRP A 314 4.86 10.21 -9.09
C TRP A 314 4.06 11.50 -8.97
N THR A 315 3.56 11.76 -7.78
CA THR A 315 3.01 13.07 -7.41
C THR A 315 3.55 13.52 -6.06
N THR A 316 3.45 14.82 -5.79
CA THR A 316 4.14 15.44 -4.66
C THR A 316 3.32 16.57 -4.06
N ILE A 317 3.31 16.64 -2.73
CA ILE A 317 2.72 17.73 -1.95
C ILE A 317 3.81 18.29 -1.03
N LEU A 318 4.11 19.58 -1.14
CA LEU A 318 5.09 20.22 -0.25
C LEU A 318 4.55 20.33 1.18
N LEU A 319 5.37 19.96 2.15
CA LEU A 319 5.05 20.00 3.57
C LEU A 319 5.61 21.27 4.20
N ASP A 320 5.10 22.43 3.76
CA ASP A 320 5.53 23.72 4.30
C ASP A 320 4.63 24.22 5.44
N THR A 321 5.00 25.36 6.03
CA THR A 321 4.23 25.99 7.11
C THR A 321 2.83 26.43 6.68
N ARG A 322 2.60 26.66 5.38
CA ARG A 322 1.28 27.02 4.86
C ARG A 322 0.38 25.80 4.84
N LEU A 323 0.91 24.61 4.49
CA LEU A 323 0.16 23.37 4.54
C LEU A 323 -0.19 23.04 5.99
N LEU A 324 0.79 23.17 6.90
CA LEU A 324 0.55 23.01 8.32
C LEU A 324 -0.57 23.94 8.82
N ASN A 325 -0.55 25.23 8.45
CA ASN A 325 -1.59 26.18 8.84
C ASN A 325 -2.96 25.82 8.26
N ALA A 326 -3.03 25.36 7.01
CA ALA A 326 -4.27 24.92 6.39
C ALA A 326 -4.85 23.70 7.10
N LEU A 327 -4.02 22.68 7.35
CA LEU A 327 -4.42 21.45 8.05
C LEU A 327 -4.72 21.67 9.54
N SER A 328 -4.16 22.70 10.16
CA SER A 328 -4.44 23.09 11.55
C SER A 328 -5.73 23.91 11.70
N SER A 329 -6.36 24.31 10.59
CA SER A 329 -7.60 25.09 10.64
C SER A 329 -8.78 24.24 11.15
N SER A 330 -9.77 24.88 11.79
CA SER A 330 -10.96 24.18 12.28
C SER A 330 -11.76 23.50 11.15
N ALA A 331 -11.73 24.05 9.94
CA ALA A 331 -12.36 23.47 8.76
C ALA A 331 -11.70 22.16 8.31
N ALA A 332 -10.41 21.97 8.59
CA ALA A 332 -9.62 20.82 8.18
C ALA A 332 -9.67 19.63 9.15
N ARG A 333 -10.46 19.71 10.23
CA ARG A 333 -10.50 18.69 11.29
C ARG A 333 -10.81 17.28 10.78
N GLU A 334 -11.71 17.16 9.80
CA GLU A 334 -12.08 15.88 9.19
C GLU A 334 -11.23 15.55 7.93
N GLY A 335 -10.26 16.41 7.61
CA GLY A 335 -9.39 16.33 6.45
C GLY A 335 -9.58 17.47 5.44
N MET A 336 -8.63 17.60 4.51
CA MET A 336 -8.70 18.47 3.33
C MET A 336 -8.36 17.66 2.09
N ARG A 337 -9.08 17.90 0.99
CA ARG A 337 -8.83 17.20 -0.28
C ARG A 337 -8.04 18.05 -1.26
N THR A 338 -7.15 17.45 -2.03
CA THR A 338 -6.52 18.08 -3.18
C THR A 338 -7.48 18.06 -4.37
N GLU A 339 -7.40 19.06 -5.24
CA GLU A 339 -8.11 19.06 -6.51
C GLU A 339 -7.08 19.06 -7.65
N GLY A 340 -7.19 18.09 -8.57
CA GLY A 340 -6.39 18.03 -9.79
C GLY A 340 -4.89 17.79 -9.58
N LEU A 341 -4.47 17.11 -8.50
CA LEU A 341 -3.06 16.91 -8.18
C LEU A 341 -2.35 16.15 -9.32
N MET A 342 -1.49 16.85 -10.07
CA MET A 342 -0.86 16.28 -11.27
C MET A 342 0.08 15.13 -10.95
N ILE A 343 0.00 14.10 -11.77
CA ILE A 343 0.95 12.99 -11.81
C ILE A 343 2.00 13.28 -12.87
N ASN A 344 3.25 13.30 -12.42
CA ASN A 344 4.42 13.30 -13.29
C ASN A 344 4.63 11.88 -13.81
N SER A 345 4.72 11.72 -15.12
CA SER A 345 5.19 10.47 -15.73
C SER A 345 6.08 10.81 -16.94
N GLU A 346 6.98 9.91 -17.30
CA GLU A 346 7.74 10.05 -18.55
C GLU A 346 7.16 9.16 -19.67
N GLY A 347 5.83 9.08 -19.73
CA GLY A 347 5.10 8.32 -20.75
C GLY A 347 4.61 6.94 -20.31
N ASP A 348 5.12 6.39 -19.21
CA ASP A 348 4.70 5.07 -18.67
C ASP A 348 3.25 5.09 -18.12
N LEU A 349 2.80 6.25 -17.66
CA LEU A 349 1.39 6.55 -17.35
C LEU A 349 0.90 7.68 -18.24
N ALA A 350 0.04 7.39 -19.20
CA ALA A 350 -0.56 8.40 -20.05
C ALA A 350 -2.08 8.46 -19.85
N PRO A 351 -2.67 9.65 -19.74
CA PRO A 351 -4.13 9.79 -19.76
C PRO A 351 -4.68 9.37 -21.14
N GLU A 352 -5.85 8.73 -21.15
CA GLU A 352 -6.51 8.30 -22.39
C GLU A 352 -7.22 9.46 -23.11
N THR A 353 -7.85 10.35 -22.34
CA THR A 353 -8.71 11.42 -22.87
C THR A 353 -8.31 12.83 -22.42
N ALA A 354 -7.51 12.95 -21.36
CA ALA A 354 -7.16 14.23 -20.75
C ALA A 354 -5.76 14.68 -21.18
N LYS A 355 -5.49 15.98 -21.04
CA LYS A 355 -4.15 16.54 -21.27
C LYS A 355 -3.15 16.08 -20.19
N TYR A 356 -3.62 15.96 -18.96
CA TYR A 356 -2.82 15.63 -17.79
C TYR A 356 -3.49 14.52 -16.99
N LEU A 357 -2.68 13.69 -16.34
CA LEU A 357 -3.13 12.69 -15.38
C LEU A 357 -3.13 13.32 -13.99
N THR A 358 -4.21 13.14 -13.23
CA THR A 358 -4.36 13.69 -11.88
C THR A 358 -4.85 12.63 -10.90
N ALA A 359 -4.53 12.81 -9.63
CA ALA A 359 -4.99 11.98 -8.53
C ALA A 359 -5.70 12.81 -7.47
N GLU A 360 -6.60 12.14 -6.76
CA GLU A 360 -7.23 12.69 -5.56
C GLU A 360 -6.53 12.17 -4.31
N VAL A 361 -5.99 13.10 -3.52
CA VAL A 361 -5.40 12.84 -2.20
C VAL A 361 -6.18 13.63 -1.16
N VAL A 362 -6.47 13.00 -0.03
CA VAL A 362 -7.02 13.67 1.15
C VAL A 362 -5.98 13.63 2.26
N LEU A 363 -5.77 14.76 2.94
CA LEU A 363 -4.80 14.91 4.01
C LEU A 363 -5.50 15.29 5.31
N ARG A 364 -5.03 14.77 6.44
CA ARG A 364 -5.47 15.17 7.78
C ARG A 364 -4.31 15.22 8.75
N LEU A 365 -4.22 16.30 9.51
CA LEU A 365 -3.28 16.39 10.62
C LEU A 365 -3.93 15.75 11.86
N VAL A 366 -3.30 14.71 12.41
CA VAL A 366 -3.81 14.01 13.58
C VAL A 366 -3.33 14.72 14.83
N THR A 367 -4.26 15.29 15.58
CA THR A 367 -4.01 16.06 16.82
C THR A 367 -4.50 15.34 18.07
N GLU A 368 -5.03 14.12 17.92
CA GLU A 368 -5.54 13.29 18.99
C GLU A 368 -4.58 12.14 19.26
N ARG A 369 -4.32 11.83 20.54
CA ARG A 369 -3.45 10.71 20.95
C ARG A 369 -4.04 9.33 20.61
N HIS A 370 -5.37 9.25 20.57
CA HIS A 370 -6.12 8.03 20.29
C HIS A 370 -7.14 8.32 19.16
N PRO A 371 -6.67 8.48 17.91
CA PRO A 371 -7.56 8.78 16.80
C PRO A 371 -8.53 7.62 16.57
N THR A 372 -9.84 7.90 16.67
CA THR A 372 -10.91 6.90 16.47
C THR A 372 -11.49 6.91 15.07
N LYS A 373 -11.24 7.97 14.31
CA LYS A 373 -11.66 8.15 12.92
C LYS A 373 -10.46 8.02 11.99
N ASN A 374 -10.69 7.57 10.76
CA ASN A 374 -9.74 7.62 9.65
C ASN A 374 -10.37 8.30 8.42
N LEU A 375 -9.56 8.70 7.45
CA LEU A 375 -10.01 9.34 6.23
C LEU A 375 -10.88 8.42 5.37
N LEU A 376 -10.69 7.09 5.44
CA LEU A 376 -11.59 6.13 4.80
C LEU A 376 -13.03 6.16 5.34
N SER A 377 -13.23 6.58 6.60
CA SER A 377 -14.56 6.77 7.20
C SER A 377 -15.20 8.11 6.85
N SER A 378 -14.42 9.08 6.35
CA SER A 378 -14.86 10.43 6.05
C SER A 378 -15.43 10.51 4.62
N SER A 379 -16.66 11.00 4.47
CA SER A 379 -17.32 11.12 3.16
C SER A 379 -16.70 12.25 2.32
N GLY A 380 -15.91 11.86 1.32
CA GLY A 380 -15.01 12.73 0.55
C GLY A 380 -15.62 13.90 -0.24
N ASN A 381 -16.95 14.03 -0.35
CA ASN A 381 -17.55 15.09 -1.18
C ASN A 381 -17.69 16.45 -0.47
N ASN A 382 -17.67 16.51 0.86
CA ASN A 382 -17.86 17.75 1.62
C ASN A 382 -16.58 18.29 2.29
N LEU A 383 -15.42 17.68 2.01
CA LEU A 383 -14.16 18.14 2.58
C LEU A 383 -13.70 19.44 1.91
N PRO A 384 -13.17 20.40 2.69
CA PRO A 384 -12.61 21.61 2.12
C PRO A 384 -11.47 21.26 1.16
N VAL A 385 -11.41 22.00 0.06
CA VAL A 385 -10.32 21.87 -0.90
C VAL A 385 -9.09 22.55 -0.31
N LEU A 386 -7.97 21.83 -0.29
CA LEU A 386 -6.68 22.40 0.07
C LEU A 386 -6.44 23.59 -0.86
N PRO A 387 -6.21 24.81 -0.33
CA PRO A 387 -5.91 25.96 -1.15
C PRO A 387 -4.75 25.61 -2.06
N SER A 388 -5.01 25.51 -3.36
CA SER A 388 -3.92 25.33 -4.30
C SER A 388 -3.05 26.58 -4.15
N TYR A 389 -1.80 26.42 -3.73
CA TYR A 389 -0.84 27.53 -3.67
C TYR A 389 -0.62 28.20 -5.04
N TYR A 390 -1.25 27.65 -6.08
CA TYR A 390 -1.29 28.08 -7.45
C TYR A 390 -2.36 29.13 -7.78
N ASN A 391 -3.54 29.07 -7.16
CA ASN A 391 -4.65 29.94 -7.58
C ASN A 391 -4.45 31.42 -7.22
N GLN A 392 -3.54 31.77 -6.31
CA GLN A 392 -3.24 33.18 -6.01
C GLN A 392 -2.37 33.87 -7.08
N GLY A 393 -1.62 33.11 -7.90
CA GLY A 393 -0.85 33.67 -9.03
C GLY A 393 -1.62 33.73 -10.36
N ILE A 394 -2.74 33.02 -10.47
CA ILE A 394 -3.47 32.83 -11.75
C ILE A 394 -4.49 33.96 -12.01
N GLN A 395 -4.89 34.75 -11.01
CA GLN A 395 -5.77 35.89 -11.24
C GLN A 395 -5.15 37.05 -12.03
N GLN A 396 -3.90 36.96 -12.48
CA GLN A 396 -3.30 38.02 -13.28
C GLN A 396 -3.06 37.73 -14.76
N ASN A 397 -3.03 36.49 -15.29
CA ASN A 397 -2.64 36.31 -16.72
C ASN A 397 -2.98 34.97 -17.42
N GLY A 398 -4.10 34.30 -17.13
CA GLY A 398 -4.71 33.32 -18.06
C GLY A 398 -3.81 32.20 -18.63
N THR A 399 -2.88 31.65 -17.85
CA THR A 399 -1.95 30.57 -18.28
C THR A 399 -2.30 29.24 -17.60
N GLU A 400 -1.98 28.10 -18.25
CA GLU A 400 -2.32 26.73 -17.82
C GLU A 400 -1.91 26.38 -16.38
N PRO A 401 -2.67 25.50 -15.68
CA PRO A 401 -2.37 25.08 -14.32
C PRO A 401 -1.09 24.23 -14.28
N VAL A 402 0.01 24.81 -13.81
CA VAL A 402 1.28 24.12 -13.60
C VAL A 402 1.44 23.85 -12.11
N TYR A 403 1.02 22.71 -11.57
CA TYR A 403 1.49 22.27 -10.24
C TYR A 403 3.03 22.19 -10.24
N ILE A 404 3.74 22.36 -9.11
CA ILE A 404 5.21 22.52 -9.08
C ILE A 404 5.88 21.39 -9.86
N GLN A 405 6.15 21.66 -11.12
CA GLN A 405 6.99 20.93 -12.02
C GLN A 405 7.83 22.02 -12.67
N VAL A 406 9.11 22.07 -12.33
CA VAL A 406 10.08 22.85 -13.11
C VAL A 406 9.85 22.49 -14.60
N PRO A 407 9.62 23.49 -15.48
CA PRO A 407 9.27 23.24 -16.87
C PRO A 407 10.32 22.31 -17.49
N MET A 408 9.88 21.16 -17.98
CA MET A 408 10.72 20.36 -18.86
C MET A 408 10.79 21.09 -20.20
N SER A 409 12.00 21.26 -20.73
CA SER A 409 12.18 21.64 -22.13
C SER A 409 11.47 20.57 -22.97
N GLN A 410 10.35 20.94 -23.58
CA GLN A 410 9.59 20.07 -24.45
C GLN A 410 10.52 19.67 -25.61
N LYS A 411 10.97 18.41 -25.64
CA LYS A 411 11.39 17.82 -26.91
C LYS A 411 10.12 17.59 -27.70
N ASN A 412 9.99 18.33 -28.80
CA ASN A 412 8.87 18.30 -29.73
C ASN A 412 8.35 16.87 -29.94
N PHE A 413 7.20 16.55 -29.33
CA PHE A 413 6.45 15.37 -29.72
C PHE A 413 5.83 15.63 -31.10
N LEU A 414 6.01 14.67 -32.01
CA LEU A 414 5.40 14.70 -33.33
C LEU A 414 3.87 14.88 -33.20
N PRO A 415 3.23 15.67 -34.08
CA PRO A 415 1.80 15.87 -34.02
C PRO A 415 1.07 14.54 -34.21
N ALA A 416 -0.03 14.38 -33.46
CA ALA A 416 -0.92 13.23 -33.54
C ALA A 416 -1.25 12.88 -35.00
N ILE A 417 -1.08 11.60 -35.35
CA ILE A 417 -1.53 11.06 -36.63
C ILE A 417 -3.04 11.30 -36.71
N LYS A 418 -3.47 12.13 -37.66
CA LYS A 418 -4.89 12.28 -37.98
C LYS A 418 -5.42 10.94 -38.46
N SER A 419 -6.38 10.37 -37.74
CA SER A 419 -7.15 9.21 -38.19
C SER A 419 -7.86 9.55 -39.52
N PRO A 420 -7.94 8.62 -40.48
CA PRO A 420 -8.64 8.85 -41.73
C PRO A 420 -10.15 9.00 -41.50
N THR A 421 -10.71 10.05 -42.06
CA THR A 421 -12.13 10.40 -42.02
C THR A 421 -12.95 9.32 -42.72
N LEU A 422 -13.83 8.62 -41.98
CA LEU A 422 -14.86 7.77 -42.59
C LEU A 422 -15.97 8.65 -43.18
N PRO A 423 -16.54 8.32 -44.35
CA PRO A 423 -17.65 9.06 -44.94
C PRO A 423 -18.95 8.86 -44.13
N PRO A 424 -19.89 9.82 -44.19
CA PRO A 424 -21.09 9.80 -43.37
C PRO A 424 -22.05 8.67 -43.78
N PRO A 425 -22.87 8.13 -42.85
CA PRO A 425 -23.81 7.07 -43.17
C PRO A 425 -25.00 7.60 -43.98
N VAL A 426 -25.36 6.85 -45.01
CA VAL A 426 -26.57 7.03 -45.83
C VAL A 426 -27.81 6.71 -44.99
N ALA A 427 -28.77 7.64 -44.97
CA ALA A 427 -30.05 7.46 -44.31
C ALA A 427 -30.84 6.29 -44.94
N ARG A 428 -31.27 5.33 -44.12
CA ARG A 428 -32.32 4.35 -44.48
C ARG A 428 -33.52 4.52 -43.54
N SER A 429 -34.70 4.50 -44.16
CA SER A 429 -36.03 4.67 -43.57
C SER A 429 -36.36 3.63 -42.48
N PRO A 430 -37.33 3.91 -41.59
CA PRO A 430 -37.56 3.12 -40.39
C PRO A 430 -38.35 1.83 -40.70
N ILE A 431 -37.81 0.70 -40.26
CA ILE A 431 -38.55 -0.57 -40.14
C ILE A 431 -39.09 -0.63 -38.71
N GLN A 432 -40.41 -0.80 -38.58
CA GLN A 432 -41.11 -1.06 -37.32
C GLN A 432 -40.53 -2.31 -36.64
N ALA A 433 -40.01 -2.14 -35.43
CA ALA A 433 -39.71 -3.25 -34.52
C ALA A 433 -40.83 -3.38 -33.50
N ALA A 434 -41.38 -4.60 -33.38
CA ALA A 434 -42.35 -4.98 -32.38
C ALA A 434 -41.79 -4.80 -30.96
N GLN A 435 -42.63 -4.34 -30.04
CA GLN A 435 -42.31 -4.18 -28.62
C GLN A 435 -42.10 -5.54 -27.93
N PRO A 436 -41.04 -5.72 -27.13
CA PRO A 436 -41.00 -6.80 -26.15
C PRO A 436 -41.83 -6.42 -24.91
N THR A 437 -42.79 -7.28 -24.59
CA THR A 437 -43.63 -7.21 -23.38
C THR A 437 -42.78 -7.39 -22.13
N PHE A 438 -42.65 -6.34 -21.31
CA PHE A 438 -42.05 -6.43 -19.98
C PHE A 438 -43.07 -7.02 -18.99
N LEU A 439 -42.72 -8.15 -18.36
CA LEU A 439 -43.40 -8.64 -17.16
C LEU A 439 -42.91 -7.85 -15.93
N PRO A 440 -43.78 -7.52 -14.97
CA PRO A 440 -43.40 -6.75 -13.79
C PRO A 440 -42.57 -7.57 -12.79
N PRO A 441 -41.72 -6.92 -11.95
CA PRO A 441 -40.84 -7.59 -11.00
C PRO A 441 -41.64 -8.24 -9.86
N GLN A 442 -41.40 -9.53 -9.65
CA GLN A 442 -41.84 -10.27 -8.46
C GLN A 442 -41.01 -9.81 -7.25
N LEU A 443 -41.70 -9.34 -6.21
CA LEU A 443 -41.13 -9.04 -4.89
C LEU A 443 -40.64 -10.34 -4.25
N TYR A 444 -39.33 -10.47 -4.08
CA TYR A 444 -38.74 -11.55 -3.29
C TYR A 444 -38.96 -11.25 -1.80
N GLN A 445 -39.81 -12.05 -1.13
CA GLN A 445 -39.90 -12.09 0.33
C GLN A 445 -38.89 -13.11 0.88
N PRO A 446 -38.05 -12.75 1.86
CA PRO A 446 -37.20 -13.71 2.55
C PRO A 446 -38.05 -14.64 3.44
N PRO A 447 -37.65 -15.91 3.64
CA PRO A 447 -38.37 -16.84 4.50
C PRO A 447 -38.30 -16.40 5.97
N GLN A 448 -39.46 -16.42 6.65
CA GLN A 448 -39.56 -16.32 8.10
C GLN A 448 -38.96 -17.59 8.72
N TYR A 449 -37.96 -17.42 9.59
CA TYR A 449 -37.52 -18.47 10.51
C TYR A 449 -38.31 -18.34 11.80
N ASP A 450 -39.15 -19.34 12.08
CA ASP A 450 -39.81 -19.50 13.37
C ASP A 450 -38.77 -19.84 14.45
N PHE A 451 -38.60 -18.93 15.41
CA PHE A 451 -37.89 -19.19 16.66
C PHE A 451 -38.74 -20.11 17.54
N VAL A 452 -38.46 -21.41 17.51
CA VAL A 452 -38.87 -22.31 18.60
C VAL A 452 -37.88 -22.15 19.74
N GLN A 453 -38.30 -21.45 20.79
CA GLN A 453 -37.60 -21.42 22.07
C GLN A 453 -37.71 -22.79 22.75
N SER A 454 -36.66 -23.60 22.69
CA SER A 454 -36.46 -24.72 23.62
C SER A 454 -35.61 -24.22 24.80
N ALA A 455 -36.26 -23.98 25.93
CA ALA A 455 -35.59 -23.71 27.20
C ALA A 455 -34.88 -24.97 27.71
N PRO A 456 -33.66 -24.87 28.27
CA PRO A 456 -33.06 -25.98 28.99
C PRO A 456 -33.71 -26.15 30.37
N GLN A 457 -34.30 -27.32 30.61
CA GLN A 457 -34.73 -27.77 31.94
C GLN A 457 -33.52 -28.01 32.85
N ALA A 458 -33.56 -27.43 34.05
CA ALA A 458 -32.61 -27.72 35.13
C ALA A 458 -32.85 -29.14 35.68
N PRO A 459 -31.79 -29.89 36.07
CA PRO A 459 -31.95 -31.18 36.72
C PRO A 459 -32.42 -31.00 38.16
N ALA A 460 -33.50 -31.72 38.51
CA ALA A 460 -33.99 -31.86 39.86
C ALA A 460 -32.99 -32.61 40.74
N VAL A 461 -32.69 -32.04 41.89
CA VAL A 461 -32.00 -32.68 43.01
C VAL A 461 -33.02 -33.58 43.69
N ASP A 462 -32.81 -34.89 43.62
CA ASP A 462 -33.58 -35.87 44.37
C ASP A 462 -32.86 -36.13 45.71
N VAL A 463 -33.53 -35.75 46.80
CA VAL A 463 -33.15 -36.06 48.17
C VAL A 463 -34.10 -37.13 48.66
N SER A 464 -33.66 -38.39 48.69
CA SER A 464 -34.22 -39.39 49.59
C SER A 464 -33.27 -40.57 49.80
N SER A 465 -32.91 -40.77 51.07
CA SER A 465 -32.20 -41.90 51.74
C SER A 465 -30.74 -41.64 52.09
#